data_AF-A0A356T281-F1
#
_entry.id   AF-A0A356T281-F1
#
_cell.length_a   1.000
_cell.length_b   1.000
_cell.length_c   1.000
_cell.angle_alpha   90.00
_cell.angle_beta   90.00
_cell.angle_gamma   90.00
#
_symmetry.space_group_name_H-M   'P 1'
#
loop_
_entity.id
_entity.type
_entity.pdbx_description
1 polymer ?
#
loop_
_entity_poly.entity_id
_entity_poly.type
_entity_poly.pdbx_seq_one_letter_code
_entity_poly.pdbx_strand_id
1 'polypeptide(L)'
;MTPSTTSGRSTSTDVDETVGARHALPMPVPIGSAHSAHATAEIAGAYRCAHCEREFVAHAFGESSGESFSPLFLREEGAANAAVANAREHAQADAHENVLIAPCPRCGLRQPRVALRFWGFWGFVTALPVLAIPFIGGLAWLVYGGWQAGLVALFFTSLAAFALRAAHQKWTQGWRVVRFEPAMTSRAQPASAGATRRPR
;
A
#
# COMPACT_ATOMS: atom_id res chain seq x y z
N MET A 1 18.82 -5.88 26.11
CA MET A 1 19.63 -4.66 26.28
C MET A 1 19.69 -3.96 24.94
N THR A 2 18.90 -2.91 24.80
CA THR A 2 18.84 -2.00 23.65
C THR A 2 19.96 -0.96 23.73
N PRO A 3 20.40 -0.43 22.59
CA PRO A 3 20.78 0.98 22.53
C PRO A 3 19.87 1.71 21.54
N SER A 4 19.10 2.64 22.09
CA SER A 4 18.38 3.69 21.39
C SER A 4 19.32 4.87 21.15
N THR A 5 19.64 5.17 19.90
CA THR A 5 20.35 6.39 19.49
C THR A 5 19.35 7.41 18.96
N THR A 6 18.97 8.35 19.81
CA THR A 6 18.24 9.57 19.46
C THR A 6 19.28 10.66 19.17
N SER A 7 19.47 11.03 17.91
CA SER A 7 20.31 12.17 17.52
C SER A 7 19.44 13.42 17.43
N GLY A 8 19.51 14.27 18.46
CA GLY A 8 19.00 15.63 18.43
C GLY A 8 20.03 16.55 17.77
N ARG A 9 19.65 17.20 16.67
CA ARG A 9 20.42 18.27 16.03
C ARG A 9 19.78 19.60 16.40
N SER A 10 20.33 20.29 17.39
CA SER A 10 20.01 21.68 17.72
C SER A 10 20.86 22.60 16.84
N THR A 11 20.25 23.25 15.85
CA THR A 11 20.86 24.38 15.13
C THR A 11 20.51 25.66 15.88
N SER A 12 21.47 26.20 16.64
CA SER A 12 21.44 27.57 17.12
C SER A 12 21.94 28.50 16.01
N THR A 13 21.02 29.22 15.38
CA THR A 13 21.36 30.37 14.53
C THR A 13 21.36 31.63 15.39
N ASP A 14 22.52 32.30 15.43
CA ASP A 14 22.72 33.64 15.94
C ASP A 14 21.71 34.62 15.31
N VAL A 15 21.08 35.43 16.16
CA VAL A 15 20.14 36.48 15.75
C VAL A 15 20.87 37.81 15.85
N ASP A 16 21.17 38.39 14.69
CA ASP A 16 21.66 39.74 14.53
C ASP A 16 20.53 40.73 14.80
N GLU A 17 20.81 41.73 15.63
CA GLU A 17 19.86 42.66 16.25
C GLU A 17 19.81 43.96 15.44
N THR A 18 18.78 44.13 14.60
CA THR A 18 18.42 45.46 14.05
C THR A 18 16.94 45.75 14.19
N VAL A 19 16.68 46.86 14.89
CA VAL A 19 15.41 47.46 15.31
C VAL A 19 14.58 47.97 14.12
N GLY A 20 13.27 47.73 14.12
CA GLY A 20 12.31 48.67 13.49
C GLY A 20 11.16 48.08 12.66
N ALA A 21 10.14 47.50 13.31
CA ALA A 21 8.72 47.56 12.92
C ALA A 21 7.92 46.67 13.87
N ARG A 22 7.06 47.25 14.73
CA ARG A 22 6.08 46.46 15.50
C ARG A 22 4.91 46.08 14.58
N HIS A 23 5.18 45.27 13.58
CA HIS A 23 4.14 44.48 12.95
C HIS A 23 3.77 43.40 13.95
N ALA A 24 2.51 43.36 14.38
CA ALA A 24 1.98 42.23 15.13
C ALA A 24 2.20 40.99 14.26
N LEU A 25 3.26 40.24 14.56
CA LEU A 25 3.53 38.98 13.89
C LEU A 25 2.29 38.12 14.11
N PRO A 26 1.67 37.59 13.05
CA PRO A 26 0.55 36.67 13.21
C PRO A 26 1.05 35.54 14.11
N MET A 27 0.40 35.34 15.26
CA MET A 27 0.76 34.25 16.16
C MET A 27 0.74 32.96 15.33
N PRO A 28 1.89 32.25 15.18
CA PRO A 28 1.92 31.03 14.41
C PRO A 28 1.00 30.04 15.10
N VAL A 29 -0.11 29.69 14.45
CA VAL A 29 -1.00 28.65 14.95
C VAL A 29 -0.22 27.34 14.86
N PRO A 30 0.03 26.65 15.99
CA PRO A 30 0.74 25.38 15.95
C PRO A 30 -0.05 24.40 15.09
N ILE A 31 0.52 24.04 13.94
CA ILE A 31 0.00 22.98 13.08
C ILE A 31 0.55 21.68 13.67
N GLY A 32 -0.33 20.71 13.94
CA GLY A 32 0.04 19.45 14.62
C GLY A 32 1.10 18.63 13.88
N SER A 33 1.53 17.53 14.49
CA SER A 33 2.50 16.59 13.90
C SER A 33 1.80 15.47 13.11
N ALA A 34 2.39 15.10 11.96
CA ALA A 34 2.00 13.92 11.21
C ALA A 34 2.95 12.77 11.57
N HIS A 35 2.38 11.60 11.87
CA HIS A 35 3.13 10.39 12.19
C HIS A 35 2.89 9.35 11.10
N SER A 36 3.97 8.85 10.51
CA SER A 36 3.96 7.76 9.53
C SER A 36 4.74 6.56 10.05
N ALA A 37 4.23 5.36 9.86
CA ALA A 37 4.91 4.11 10.20
C ALA A 37 4.85 3.13 9.03
N HIS A 38 5.90 2.34 8.85
CA HIS A 38 5.94 1.24 7.88
C HIS A 38 5.86 -0.10 8.61
N ALA A 39 5.07 -1.03 8.08
CA ALA A 39 4.98 -2.38 8.61
C ALA A 39 4.95 -3.40 7.48
N THR A 40 5.56 -4.55 7.74
CA THR A 40 5.49 -5.73 6.89
C THR A 40 4.73 -6.83 7.62
N ALA A 41 3.99 -7.64 6.87
CA ALA A 41 3.28 -8.80 7.36
C ALA A 41 3.53 -9.99 6.43
N GLU A 42 3.66 -11.18 7.00
CA GLU A 42 3.75 -12.45 6.26
C GLU A 42 2.58 -13.33 6.67
N ILE A 43 1.88 -13.89 5.68
CA ILE A 43 0.75 -14.77 5.88
C ILE A 43 0.97 -16.07 5.11
N ALA A 44 0.86 -17.19 5.81
CA ALA A 44 0.86 -18.53 5.24
C ALA A 44 -0.57 -19.09 5.23
N GLY A 45 -1.05 -19.51 4.06
CA GLY A 45 -2.41 -20.05 3.90
C GLY A 45 -2.49 -21.19 2.91
N ALA A 46 -3.44 -22.10 3.14
CA ALA A 46 -3.78 -23.12 2.15
C ALA A 46 -4.45 -22.46 0.93
N TYR A 47 -3.91 -22.73 -0.25
CA TYR A 47 -4.41 -22.24 -1.52
C TYR A 47 -4.77 -23.41 -2.43
N ARG A 48 -6.03 -23.46 -2.88
CA ARG A 48 -6.49 -24.43 -3.88
C ARG A 48 -6.78 -23.74 -5.20
N CYS A 49 -6.17 -24.21 -6.28
CA CYS A 49 -6.42 -23.67 -7.61
C CYS A 49 -7.77 -24.15 -8.17
N ALA A 50 -8.62 -23.25 -8.65
CA ALA A 50 -9.90 -23.62 -9.26
C ALA A 50 -9.77 -24.32 -10.64
N HIS A 51 -8.62 -24.18 -11.32
CA HIS A 51 -8.41 -24.74 -12.67
C HIS A 51 -7.75 -26.11 -12.65
N CYS A 52 -6.72 -26.30 -11.81
CA CYS A 52 -5.97 -27.57 -11.74
C CYS A 52 -6.22 -28.36 -10.45
N GLU A 53 -7.10 -27.85 -9.58
CA GLU A 53 -7.55 -28.44 -8.30
C GLU A 53 -6.47 -28.78 -7.26
N ARG A 54 -5.21 -28.46 -7.54
CA ARG A 54 -4.11 -28.72 -6.60
C ARG A 54 -4.09 -27.74 -5.45
N GLU A 55 -3.63 -28.27 -4.31
CA GLU A 55 -3.41 -27.54 -3.07
C GLU A 55 -1.92 -27.19 -2.91
N PHE A 56 -1.69 -25.96 -2.47
CA PHE A 56 -0.38 -25.38 -2.20
C PHE A 56 -0.44 -24.62 -0.88
N VAL A 57 0.71 -24.41 -0.26
CA VAL A 57 0.84 -23.43 0.83
C VAL A 57 1.38 -22.15 0.20
N ALA A 58 0.57 -21.09 0.23
CA ALA A 58 0.94 -19.77 -0.27
C ALA A 58 1.47 -18.94 0.89
N HIS A 59 2.71 -18.48 0.78
CA HIS A 59 3.32 -17.48 1.66
C HIS A 59 3.31 -16.15 0.94
N ALA A 60 2.51 -15.20 1.43
CA ALA A 60 2.45 -13.86 0.87
C ALA A 60 3.04 -12.85 1.84
N PHE A 61 3.76 -11.90 1.27
CA PHE A 61 4.26 -10.73 1.98
C PHE A 61 3.34 -9.55 1.67
N GLY A 62 3.04 -8.74 2.67
CA GLY A 62 2.38 -7.46 2.53
C GLY A 62 3.26 -6.38 3.12
N GLU A 63 3.35 -5.26 2.43
CA GLU A 63 4.07 -4.07 2.91
C GLU A 63 3.13 -2.89 2.82
N SER A 64 2.97 -2.16 3.93
CA SER A 64 2.15 -0.97 3.92
C SER A 64 2.67 0.10 4.87
N SER A 65 2.26 1.33 4.60
CA SER A 65 2.48 2.49 5.47
C SER A 65 1.15 2.94 6.07
N GLY A 66 1.16 3.24 7.36
CA GLY A 66 0.05 3.84 8.08
C GLY A 66 0.39 5.28 8.46
N GLU A 67 -0.59 6.16 8.36
CA GLU A 67 -0.48 7.56 8.77
C GLU A 67 -1.51 7.88 9.85
N SER A 68 -1.15 8.75 10.78
CA SER A 68 -2.03 9.32 11.79
C SER A 68 -1.58 10.73 12.13
N PHE A 69 -2.54 11.58 12.50
CA PHE A 69 -2.31 12.98 12.80
C PHE A 69 -2.60 13.29 14.28
N SER A 70 -1.71 14.04 14.92
CA SER A 70 -1.86 14.57 16.28
C SER A 70 -2.17 16.07 16.21
N PRO A 71 -3.45 16.48 16.30
CA PRO A 71 -3.80 17.89 16.29
C PRO A 71 -3.17 18.60 17.50
N LEU A 72 -2.53 19.75 17.27
CA LEU A 72 -1.93 20.59 18.33
C LEU A 72 -0.92 19.86 19.22
N PHE A 73 -0.24 18.83 18.70
CA PHE A 73 0.69 17.98 19.47
C PHE A 73 0.03 17.25 20.66
N LEU A 74 -1.31 17.16 20.66
CA LEU A 74 -2.05 16.42 21.66
C LEU A 74 -1.97 14.92 21.34
N ARG A 75 -1.52 14.12 22.31
CA ARG A 75 -1.45 12.65 22.24
C ARG A 75 -0.55 12.12 21.13
N GLU A 76 0.65 12.67 20.98
CA GLU A 76 1.64 12.21 19.99
C GLU A 76 1.93 10.71 20.06
N GLU A 77 2.09 10.16 21.27
CA GLU A 77 2.28 8.72 21.47
C GLU A 77 1.08 7.90 20.96
N GLY A 78 -0.14 8.44 21.13
CA GLY A 78 -1.36 7.82 20.63
C GLY A 78 -1.42 7.83 19.10
N ALA A 79 -1.06 8.96 18.48
CA ALA A 79 -0.99 9.07 17.02
C ALA A 79 0.10 8.16 16.43
N ALA A 80 1.28 8.09 17.06
CA ALA A 80 2.35 7.19 16.64
C ALA A 80 1.91 5.71 16.74
N ASN A 81 1.29 5.31 17.85
CA ASN A 81 0.78 3.94 18.01
C ASN A 81 -0.35 3.63 17.03
N ALA A 82 -1.23 4.59 16.74
CA ALA A 82 -2.28 4.44 15.74
C ALA A 82 -1.70 4.27 14.32
N ALA A 83 -0.68 5.06 13.95
CA ALA A 83 0.01 4.90 12.66
C ALA A 83 0.60 3.49 12.51
N VAL A 84 1.21 2.94 13.57
CA VAL A 84 1.75 1.57 13.58
C VAL A 84 0.63 0.52 13.48
N ALA A 85 -0.47 0.69 14.22
CA ALA A 85 -1.61 -0.21 14.18
C ALA A 85 -2.24 -0.26 12.77
N ASN A 86 -2.47 0.92 12.17
CA ASN A 86 -2.99 1.06 10.81
C ASN A 86 -2.04 0.41 9.79
N ALA A 87 -0.73 0.65 9.90
CA ALA A 87 0.26 0.04 9.02
C ALA A 87 0.23 -1.51 9.10
N ARG A 88 0.03 -2.07 10.29
CA ARG A 88 -0.04 -3.53 10.45
C ARG A 88 -1.32 -4.11 9.87
N GLU A 89 -2.46 -3.47 10.13
CA GLU A 89 -3.76 -3.89 9.59
C GLU A 89 -3.76 -3.85 8.06
N HIS A 90 -3.27 -2.75 7.48
CA HIS A 90 -3.14 -2.62 6.03
C HIS A 90 -2.13 -3.61 5.43
N ALA A 91 -1.01 -3.88 6.11
CA ALA A 91 -0.04 -4.88 5.64
C ALA A 91 -0.63 -6.30 5.63
N GLN A 92 -1.44 -6.65 6.63
CA GLN A 92 -2.14 -7.94 6.66
C GLN A 92 -3.20 -8.03 5.55
N ALA A 93 -3.98 -6.97 5.35
CA ALA A 93 -4.96 -6.92 4.26
C ALA A 93 -4.29 -7.04 2.88
N ASP A 94 -3.17 -6.36 2.67
CA ASP A 94 -2.40 -6.43 1.43
C ASP A 94 -1.80 -7.82 1.22
N ALA A 95 -1.25 -8.46 2.26
CA ALA A 95 -0.78 -9.84 2.18
C ALA A 95 -1.91 -10.80 1.77
N HIS A 96 -3.11 -10.66 2.35
CA HIS A 96 -4.28 -11.44 1.95
C HIS A 96 -4.70 -11.21 0.50
N GLU A 97 -4.73 -9.95 0.05
CA GLU A 97 -5.07 -9.61 -1.33
C GLU A 97 -4.02 -10.17 -2.32
N ASN A 98 -2.73 -10.14 -1.95
CA ASN A 98 -1.64 -10.68 -2.74
C ASN A 98 -1.76 -12.21 -2.93
N VAL A 99 -2.18 -12.97 -1.91
CA VAL A 99 -2.47 -14.42 -2.06
C VAL A 99 -3.56 -14.66 -3.12
N LEU A 100 -4.60 -13.83 -3.13
CA LEU A 100 -5.74 -14.01 -4.03
C LEU A 100 -5.40 -13.67 -5.49
N ILE A 101 -4.57 -12.64 -5.69
CA ILE A 101 -4.17 -12.17 -7.03
C ILE A 101 -3.10 -13.09 -7.66
N ALA A 102 -2.36 -13.82 -6.83
CA ALA A 102 -1.27 -14.67 -7.30
C ALA A 102 -1.77 -15.77 -8.27
N PRO A 103 -1.08 -15.95 -9.41
CA PRO A 103 -1.36 -17.01 -10.36
C PRO A 103 -0.88 -18.36 -9.85
N CYS A 104 -1.55 -19.42 -10.28
CA CYS A 104 -1.16 -20.77 -9.89
C CYS A 104 0.23 -21.13 -10.46
N PRO A 105 1.17 -21.65 -9.65
CA PRO A 105 2.51 -22.01 -10.12
C PRO A 105 2.52 -23.15 -11.14
N ARG A 106 1.45 -23.98 -11.19
CA ARG A 106 1.37 -25.14 -12.09
C ARG A 106 0.75 -24.81 -13.44
N CYS A 107 -0.40 -24.15 -13.46
CA CYS A 107 -1.11 -23.84 -14.70
C CYS A 107 -0.92 -22.40 -15.19
N GLY A 108 -0.34 -21.51 -14.38
CA GLY A 108 -0.15 -20.08 -14.69
C GLY A 108 -1.45 -19.25 -14.68
N LEU A 109 -2.61 -19.91 -14.57
CA LEU A 109 -3.91 -19.25 -14.56
C LEU A 109 -4.25 -18.70 -13.18
N ARG A 110 -4.95 -17.57 -13.15
CA ARG A 110 -5.49 -16.95 -11.94
C ARG A 110 -6.89 -17.47 -11.64
N GLN A 111 -7.30 -17.32 -10.38
CA GLN A 111 -8.66 -17.66 -9.99
C GLN A 111 -9.67 -16.77 -10.73
N PRO A 112 -10.73 -17.34 -11.34
CA PRO A 112 -11.66 -16.59 -12.17
C PRO A 112 -12.41 -15.51 -11.37
N ARG A 113 -12.77 -15.80 -10.12
CA ARG A 113 -13.46 -14.83 -9.23
C ARG A 113 -12.63 -13.58 -8.98
N VAL A 114 -11.31 -13.74 -8.79
CA VAL A 114 -10.39 -12.61 -8.55
C VAL A 114 -10.16 -11.82 -9.82
N ALA A 115 -10.01 -12.50 -10.96
CA ALA A 115 -9.90 -11.84 -12.26
C ALA A 115 -11.13 -10.98 -12.57
N LEU A 116 -12.35 -11.50 -12.34
CA LEU A 116 -13.60 -10.75 -12.52
C LEU A 116 -13.70 -9.53 -11.61
N ARG A 117 -13.38 -9.67 -10.31
CA ARG A 117 -13.41 -8.54 -9.37
C ARG A 117 -12.36 -7.48 -9.71
N PHE A 118 -11.16 -7.91 -10.08
CA PHE A 118 -10.06 -7.02 -10.48
C PHE A 118 -10.41 -6.25 -11.75
N TRP A 119 -10.80 -6.94 -12.82
CA TRP A 119 -11.17 -6.31 -14.09
C TRP A 119 -12.46 -5.51 -14.00
N GLY A 120 -13.40 -5.88 -13.13
CA GLY A 120 -14.60 -5.08 -12.87
C GLY A 120 -14.26 -3.74 -12.23
N PHE A 121 -13.48 -3.75 -11.16
CA PHE A 121 -13.05 -2.52 -10.48
C PHE A 121 -12.14 -1.66 -11.37
N TRP A 122 -11.08 -2.24 -11.93
CA TRP A 122 -10.15 -1.49 -12.79
C TRP A 122 -10.78 -1.09 -14.13
N GLY A 123 -11.68 -1.91 -14.67
CA GLY A 123 -12.48 -1.57 -15.84
C GLY A 123 -13.35 -0.35 -15.57
N PHE A 124 -13.99 -0.27 -14.40
CA PHE A 124 -14.74 0.91 -14.00
C PHE A 124 -13.85 2.15 -13.85
N VAL A 125 -12.72 2.02 -13.13
CA VAL A 125 -11.76 3.13 -12.90
C VAL A 125 -11.18 3.66 -14.21
N THR A 126 -10.95 2.78 -15.19
CA THR A 126 -10.40 3.18 -16.50
C THR A 126 -11.46 3.67 -17.48
N ALA A 127 -12.69 3.13 -17.44
CA ALA A 127 -13.78 3.53 -18.32
C ALA A 127 -14.38 4.88 -17.94
N LEU A 128 -14.49 5.19 -16.65
CA LEU A 128 -15.11 6.42 -16.15
C LEU A 128 -14.47 7.71 -16.72
N PRO A 129 -13.13 7.90 -16.70
CA PRO A 129 -12.52 9.08 -17.31
C PRO A 129 -12.74 9.13 -18.82
N VAL A 130 -12.70 7.99 -19.52
CA VAL A 130 -12.95 7.93 -20.97
C VAL A 130 -14.38 8.35 -21.32
N LEU A 131 -15.36 7.89 -20.53
CA LEU A 131 -16.76 8.28 -20.68
C LEU A 131 -17.01 9.75 -20.28
N ALA A 132 -16.22 10.30 -19.38
CA ALA A 132 -16.33 11.69 -18.95
C ALA A 132 -15.79 12.69 -19.99
N ILE A 133 -14.83 12.29 -20.85
CA ILE A 133 -14.22 13.15 -21.89
C ILE A 133 -15.26 13.85 -22.79
N PRO A 134 -16.26 13.18 -23.41
CA PRO A 134 -17.23 13.87 -24.26
C PRO A 134 -18.09 14.87 -23.50
N PHE A 135 -18.48 14.57 -22.26
CA PHE A 135 -19.31 15.45 -21.45
C PHE A 135 -18.54 16.69 -20.96
N ILE A 136 -17.35 16.48 -20.37
CA ILE A 136 -16.55 17.57 -19.82
C ILE A 136 -15.88 18.36 -20.95
N GLY A 137 -15.38 17.68 -21.99
CA GLY A 137 -14.81 18.32 -23.17
C GLY A 137 -15.83 19.12 -23.97
N GLY A 138 -17.04 18.60 -24.14
CA GLY A 138 -18.15 19.34 -24.77
C GLY A 138 -18.56 20.56 -23.96
N LEU A 139 -18.67 20.44 -22.63
CA LEU A 139 -18.97 21.57 -21.75
C LEU A 139 -17.84 22.63 -21.78
N ALA A 140 -16.58 22.20 -21.72
CA ALA A 140 -15.42 23.09 -21.77
C ALA A 140 -15.35 23.84 -23.11
N TRP A 141 -15.67 23.16 -24.22
CA TRP A 141 -15.75 23.79 -25.54
C TRP A 141 -16.80 24.90 -25.55
N LEU A 142 -17.99 24.62 -25.01
CA LEU A 142 -19.10 25.59 -24.98
C LEU A 142 -18.80 26.82 -24.12
N VAL A 143 -18.13 26.65 -22.98
CA VAL A 143 -17.91 27.73 -22.01
C VAL A 143 -16.62 28.52 -22.30
N TYR A 144 -15.54 27.84 -22.68
CA TYR A 144 -14.20 28.43 -22.74
C TYR A 144 -13.54 28.37 -24.14
N GLY A 145 -14.23 27.81 -25.13
CA GLY A 145 -13.71 27.63 -26.49
C GLY A 145 -12.82 26.39 -26.66
N GLY A 146 -12.42 26.12 -27.91
CA GLY A 146 -11.79 24.85 -28.31
C GLY A 146 -10.41 24.55 -27.69
N TRP A 147 -9.64 25.57 -27.30
CA TRP A 147 -8.29 25.36 -26.74
C TRP A 147 -8.32 24.66 -25.38
N GLN A 148 -9.27 25.03 -24.51
CA GLN A 148 -9.38 24.40 -23.19
C GLN A 148 -9.92 22.98 -23.25
N ALA A 149 -10.77 22.66 -24.23
CA ALA A 149 -11.26 21.30 -24.45
C ALA A 149 -10.12 20.30 -24.73
N GLY A 150 -9.08 20.74 -25.46
CA GLY A 150 -7.89 19.92 -25.72
C GLY A 150 -7.11 19.57 -24.45
N LEU A 151 -6.91 20.53 -23.54
CA LEU A 151 -6.22 20.30 -22.26
C LEU A 151 -6.99 19.34 -21.36
N VAL A 152 -8.32 19.48 -21.31
CA VAL A 152 -9.20 18.58 -20.55
C VAL A 152 -9.08 17.15 -21.09
N ALA A 153 -9.15 16.95 -22.41
CA ALA A 153 -8.99 15.63 -23.02
C ALA A 153 -7.62 15.00 -22.72
N LEU A 154 -6.54 15.78 -22.83
CA LEU A 154 -5.18 15.30 -22.49
C LEU A 154 -5.05 14.89 -21.02
N PHE A 155 -5.66 15.64 -20.10
CA PHE A 155 -5.65 15.31 -18.68
C PHE A 155 -6.35 13.96 -18.41
N PHE A 156 -7.57 13.78 -18.92
CA PHE A 156 -8.34 12.54 -18.68
C PHE A 156 -7.73 11.32 -19.38
N THR A 157 -7.19 11.47 -20.59
CA THR A 157 -6.46 10.39 -21.28
C THR A 157 -5.20 9.99 -20.51
N SER A 158 -4.46 10.96 -19.96
CA SER A 158 -3.30 10.70 -19.11
C SER A 158 -3.68 9.97 -17.82
N LEU A 159 -4.79 10.37 -17.18
CA LEU A 159 -5.33 9.70 -16.00
C LEU A 159 -5.71 8.25 -16.30
N ALA A 160 -6.39 8.00 -17.42
CA ALA A 160 -6.76 6.66 -17.86
C ALA A 160 -5.53 5.78 -18.16
N ALA A 161 -4.51 6.34 -18.83
CA ALA A 161 -3.26 5.64 -19.11
C ALA A 161 -2.49 5.30 -17.81
N PHE A 162 -2.46 6.22 -16.85
CA PHE A 162 -1.86 5.97 -15.55
C PHE A 162 -2.59 4.86 -14.79
N ALA A 163 -3.93 4.89 -14.76
CA ALA A 163 -4.74 3.85 -14.16
C ALA A 163 -4.49 2.48 -14.81
N LEU A 164 -4.47 2.39 -16.15
CA LEU A 164 -4.14 1.15 -16.85
C LEU A 164 -2.75 0.63 -16.50
N ARG A 165 -1.76 1.51 -16.41
CA ARG A 165 -0.39 1.14 -16.03
C ARG A 165 -0.33 0.63 -14.60
N ALA A 166 -1.02 1.27 -13.67
CA ALA A 166 -1.11 0.84 -12.28
C ALA A 166 -1.83 -0.52 -12.16
N ALA A 167 -2.91 -0.73 -12.91
CA ALA A 167 -3.59 -2.03 -13.01
C ALA A 167 -2.63 -3.11 -13.52
N HIS A 168 -1.90 -2.83 -14.59
CA HIS A 168 -0.95 -3.76 -15.18
C HIS A 168 0.22 -4.07 -14.23
N GLN A 169 0.72 -3.08 -13.50
CA GLN A 169 1.76 -3.29 -12.49
C GLN A 169 1.27 -4.17 -11.35
N LYS A 170 0.11 -3.86 -10.76
CA LYS A 170 -0.49 -4.72 -9.72
C LYS A 170 -0.75 -6.14 -10.24
N TRP A 171 -1.23 -6.25 -11.48
CA TRP A 171 -1.44 -7.55 -12.11
C TRP A 171 -0.13 -8.32 -12.19
N THR A 172 0.93 -7.74 -12.75
CA THR A 172 2.21 -8.42 -12.95
C THR A 172 2.99 -8.69 -11.65
N GLN A 173 2.87 -7.83 -10.63
CA GLN A 173 3.58 -7.96 -9.36
C GLN A 173 3.15 -9.14 -8.51
N GLY A 174 1.93 -9.68 -8.69
CA GLY A 174 1.45 -10.84 -7.92
C GLY A 174 2.37 -12.08 -7.97
N TRP A 175 3.25 -12.19 -8.97
CA TRP A 175 4.27 -13.25 -9.04
C TRP A 175 5.47 -13.03 -8.10
N ARG A 176 5.83 -11.78 -7.80
CA ARG A 176 7.06 -11.47 -7.04
C ARG A 176 6.88 -11.58 -5.53
N VAL A 177 5.64 -11.42 -5.06
CA VAL A 177 5.34 -11.21 -3.65
C VAL A 177 4.81 -12.48 -2.96
N VAL A 178 4.55 -13.54 -3.74
CA VAL A 178 4.03 -14.81 -3.21
C VAL A 178 4.99 -15.95 -3.52
N ARG A 179 5.41 -16.68 -2.48
CA ARG A 179 6.15 -17.94 -2.61
C ARG A 179 5.18 -19.10 -2.40
N PHE A 180 5.17 -20.03 -3.34
CA PHE A 180 4.37 -21.24 -3.25
C PHE A 180 5.27 -22.40 -2.85
N GLU A 181 4.93 -23.02 -1.73
CA GLU A 181 5.50 -24.31 -1.36
C GLU A 181 4.49 -25.40 -1.74
N PRO A 182 4.94 -26.52 -2.35
CA PRO A 182 4.06 -27.67 -2.49
C PRO A 182 3.61 -28.06 -1.09
N ALA A 183 2.30 -28.25 -0.92
CA ALA A 183 1.77 -28.89 0.28
C ALA A 183 2.33 -30.31 0.26
N MET A 184 3.55 -30.51 0.80
CA MET A 184 4.14 -31.82 0.90
C MET A 184 3.14 -32.61 1.72
N THR A 185 2.51 -33.58 1.06
CA THR A 185 1.79 -34.65 1.72
C THR A 185 2.68 -35.09 2.87
N SER A 186 2.21 -34.83 4.08
CA SER A 186 2.74 -35.37 5.32
C SER A 186 2.84 -36.90 5.17
N ARG A 187 3.91 -37.38 4.54
CA ARG A 187 4.46 -38.67 4.84
C ARG A 187 5.41 -38.40 5.98
N ALA A 188 4.85 -38.56 7.18
CA ALA A 188 5.55 -38.97 8.39
C ALA A 188 7.04 -38.60 8.38
N GLN A 189 7.36 -37.43 8.92
CA GLN A 189 8.66 -37.25 9.53
C GLN A 189 8.58 -38.06 10.83
N PRO A 190 9.21 -39.26 10.92
CA PRO A 190 9.19 -40.00 12.18
C PRO A 190 9.84 -39.10 13.22
N ALA A 191 9.13 -38.90 14.33
CA ALA A 191 9.64 -38.24 15.51
C ALA A 191 11.00 -38.87 15.85
N SER A 192 12.09 -38.17 15.54
CA SER A 192 13.42 -38.54 16.00
C SER A 192 13.45 -38.25 17.50
N ALA A 193 12.96 -39.21 18.27
CA ALA A 193 13.23 -39.40 19.68
C ALA A 193 14.76 -39.55 19.83
N GLY A 194 15.45 -38.43 20.00
CA GLY A 194 16.90 -38.35 20.14
C GLY A 194 17.30 -37.98 21.57
N ALA A 195 17.14 -38.95 22.47
CA ALA A 195 17.94 -39.20 23.68
C ALA A 195 18.50 -38.00 24.47
N THR A 196 17.89 -37.80 25.64
CA THR A 196 18.50 -37.23 26.85
C THR A 196 19.91 -37.80 27.13
N ARG A 197 20.95 -36.96 27.13
CA ARG A 197 22.20 -37.21 27.86
C ARG A 197 22.38 -36.12 28.92
N ARG A 198 22.12 -36.47 30.18
CA ARG A 198 22.62 -35.74 31.36
C ARG A 198 24.11 -36.07 31.53
N PRO A 199 25.03 -35.10 31.62
CA PRO A 199 26.32 -35.34 32.23
C PRO A 199 26.18 -35.32 33.77
N ARG A 200 26.91 -36.25 34.40
CA ARG A 200 27.18 -36.30 35.84
C ARG A 200 28.16 -35.21 36.24
#